data_AF-A0A3S0DTY0-F1
#
_entry.id   AF-A0A3S0DTY0-F1
#
_cell.length_a   1.000
_cell.length_b   1.000
_cell.length_c   1.000
_cell.angle_alpha   90.00
_cell.angle_beta   90.00
_cell.angle_gamma   90.00
#
_symmetry.space_group_name_H-M   'P 1'
#
loop_
_entity.id
_entity.type
_entity.pdbx_description
1 polymer ?
#
loop_
_entity_poly.entity_id
_entity_poly.type
_entity_poly.pdbx_seq_one_letter_code
_entity_poly.pdbx_strand_id
1 'polypeptide(L)'
;MKRFCLEMNGSTREKIAIISSARYLNYDYVYSKKALPDCIPIGSVDYCEEILPKGYLIDFFPDFLKEYSFREINYGYLEKIEKPLFLKKANCWKSDFESKVYNPNENITPDFYYYSEPVEFKQEWRYYISEGCVISSGWYKGEDENEQAPNLIIDFPSDFNAAVDFGRLSTGELAIIESHAPFACGWYGDTHFEYAMWQVEAWNGFLKNIRFA
;
A
#
# COMPACT_ATOMS: atom_id res chain seq x y z
N MET A 1 -7.63 -6.82 -26.59
CA MET A 1 -7.57 -5.51 -25.90
C MET A 1 -7.47 -5.78 -24.41
N LYS A 2 -6.45 -5.23 -23.74
CA LYS A 2 -6.27 -5.35 -22.28
C LYS A 2 -7.35 -4.53 -21.56
N ARG A 3 -7.74 -4.92 -20.35
CA ARG A 3 -8.88 -4.29 -19.66
C ARG A 3 -8.63 -4.10 -18.18
N PHE A 4 -9.25 -3.06 -17.64
CA PHE A 4 -9.50 -2.94 -16.20
C PHE A 4 -10.85 -3.58 -15.85
N CYS A 5 -10.94 -4.16 -14.66
CA CYS A 5 -12.16 -4.69 -14.10
C CYS A 5 -12.53 -3.86 -12.88
N LEU A 6 -13.55 -3.02 -13.03
CA LEU A 6 -14.01 -2.09 -12.02
C LEU A 6 -15.09 -2.77 -11.17
N GLU A 7 -14.91 -2.75 -9.85
CA GLU A 7 -15.93 -3.24 -8.93
C GLU A 7 -17.23 -2.44 -9.10
N MET A 8 -18.38 -3.11 -9.19
CA MET A 8 -19.67 -2.45 -9.51
C MET A 8 -20.15 -1.43 -8.46
N ASN A 9 -19.70 -1.51 -7.21
CA ASN A 9 -20.24 -0.71 -6.12
C ASN A 9 -19.32 0.45 -5.73
N GLY A 10 -19.89 1.65 -5.57
CA GLY A 10 -19.17 2.85 -5.15
C GLY A 10 -18.34 3.50 -6.28
N SER A 11 -18.39 4.83 -6.35
CA SER A 11 -17.55 5.63 -7.25
C SER A 11 -16.36 6.16 -6.45
N THR A 12 -15.24 5.46 -6.50
CA THR A 12 -14.01 5.88 -5.83
C THR A 12 -13.15 6.73 -6.77
N ARG A 13 -12.21 7.50 -6.22
CA ARG A 13 -11.27 8.33 -7.00
C ARG A 13 -10.48 7.48 -8.00
N GLU A 14 -10.10 6.27 -7.60
CA GLU A 14 -9.39 5.29 -8.40
C GLU A 14 -10.21 4.87 -9.63
N LYS A 15 -11.49 4.55 -9.46
CA LYS A 15 -12.35 4.16 -10.60
C LYS A 15 -12.51 5.31 -11.60
N ILE A 16 -12.72 6.53 -11.10
CA ILE A 16 -12.82 7.74 -11.94
C ILE A 16 -11.52 7.94 -12.72
N ALA A 17 -10.37 7.74 -12.07
CA ALA A 17 -9.07 7.85 -12.71
C ALA A 17 -8.91 6.85 -13.87
N ILE A 18 -9.32 5.60 -13.67
CA ILE A 18 -9.30 4.59 -14.74
C ILE A 18 -10.28 4.93 -15.87
N ILE A 19 -11.52 5.29 -15.56
CA ILE A 19 -12.54 5.62 -16.57
C ILE A 19 -12.08 6.75 -17.49
N SER A 20 -11.47 7.78 -16.90
CA SER A 20 -10.99 8.95 -17.65
C SER A 20 -9.72 8.69 -18.45
N SER A 21 -8.91 7.69 -18.05
CA SER A 21 -7.56 7.50 -18.59
C SER A 21 -7.37 6.25 -19.46
N ALA A 22 -8.19 5.21 -19.28
CA ALA A 22 -7.99 3.90 -19.90
C ALA A 22 -7.82 3.96 -21.43
N ARG A 23 -8.64 4.78 -22.11
CA ARG A 23 -8.56 4.92 -23.58
C ARG A 23 -7.23 5.50 -24.05
N TYR A 24 -6.64 6.43 -23.30
CA TYR A 24 -5.33 7.00 -23.64
C TYR A 24 -4.20 5.97 -23.51
N LEU A 25 -4.40 4.94 -22.68
CA LEU A 25 -3.47 3.83 -22.50
C LEU A 25 -3.73 2.66 -23.47
N ASN A 26 -4.69 2.77 -24.39
CA ASN A 26 -5.19 1.66 -25.22
C ASN A 26 -5.76 0.48 -24.41
N TYR A 27 -6.36 0.80 -23.26
CA TYR A 27 -7.12 -0.13 -22.43
C TYR A 27 -8.62 0.15 -22.54
N ASP A 28 -9.40 -0.89 -22.27
CA ASP A 28 -10.83 -0.78 -22.02
C ASP A 28 -11.13 -1.02 -20.54
N TYR A 29 -12.36 -0.84 -20.11
CA TYR A 29 -12.79 -1.20 -18.77
C TYR A 29 -14.17 -1.84 -18.79
N VAL A 30 -14.40 -2.73 -17.83
CA VAL A 30 -15.70 -3.37 -17.61
C VAL A 30 -16.08 -3.25 -16.14
N TYR A 31 -17.37 -3.17 -15.87
CA TYR A 31 -17.88 -3.28 -14.50
C TYR A 31 -18.24 -4.73 -14.21
N SER A 32 -17.84 -5.24 -13.05
CA SER A 32 -18.18 -6.60 -12.62
C SER A 32 -18.34 -6.69 -11.11
N LYS A 33 -19.22 -7.58 -10.66
CA LYS A 33 -19.37 -7.92 -9.23
C LYS A 33 -18.22 -8.77 -8.69
N LYS A 34 -17.50 -9.46 -9.58
CA LYS A 34 -16.33 -10.28 -9.27
C LYS A 34 -15.14 -9.83 -10.10
N ALA A 35 -13.93 -9.89 -9.54
CA ALA A 35 -12.75 -9.61 -10.33
C ALA A 35 -12.56 -10.67 -11.43
N LEU A 36 -12.09 -10.23 -12.58
CA LEU A 36 -11.88 -11.08 -13.76
C LEU A 36 -10.37 -11.36 -13.90
N PRO A 37 -9.93 -12.63 -13.97
CA PRO A 37 -8.51 -12.98 -13.98
C PRO A 37 -7.66 -12.32 -15.06
N ASP A 38 -8.25 -12.05 -16.23
CA ASP A 38 -7.54 -11.45 -17.38
C ASP A 38 -7.55 -9.91 -17.37
N CYS A 39 -7.91 -9.30 -16.25
CA CYS A 39 -8.05 -7.85 -16.10
C CYS A 39 -7.24 -7.32 -14.91
N ILE A 40 -6.95 -6.02 -14.93
CA ILE A 40 -6.42 -5.31 -13.75
C ILE A 40 -7.61 -4.95 -12.85
N PRO A 41 -7.74 -5.51 -11.64
CA PRO A 41 -8.87 -5.25 -10.77
C PRO A 41 -8.72 -3.87 -10.11
N ILE A 42 -9.82 -3.13 -10.03
CA ILE A 42 -9.86 -1.81 -9.40
C ILE A 42 -11.11 -1.76 -8.51
N GLY A 43 -10.90 -1.79 -7.20
CA GLY A 43 -11.95 -1.86 -6.21
C GLY A 43 -11.40 -2.00 -4.80
N SER A 44 -12.19 -2.59 -3.92
CA SER A 44 -11.75 -3.01 -2.59
C SER A 44 -10.59 -4.01 -2.65
N VAL A 45 -9.83 -4.13 -1.54
CA VAL A 45 -8.80 -5.16 -1.38
C VAL A 45 -9.40 -6.54 -1.62
N ASP A 46 -10.51 -6.86 -0.94
CA ASP A 46 -11.19 -8.15 -1.07
C ASP A 46 -11.56 -8.48 -2.52
N TYR A 47 -12.03 -7.47 -3.28
CA TYR A 47 -12.33 -7.61 -4.69
C TYR A 47 -11.09 -7.98 -5.52
N CYS A 48 -9.95 -7.30 -5.26
CA CYS A 48 -8.70 -7.57 -5.97
C CYS A 48 -8.13 -8.95 -5.61
N GLU A 49 -8.24 -9.37 -4.34
CA GLU A 49 -7.75 -10.66 -3.85
C GLU A 49 -8.52 -11.88 -4.38
N GLU A 50 -9.69 -11.69 -5.00
CA GLU A 50 -10.44 -12.79 -5.64
C GLU A 50 -9.64 -13.48 -6.75
N ILE A 51 -8.76 -12.74 -7.44
CA ILE A 51 -7.98 -13.24 -8.57
C ILE A 51 -6.49 -13.42 -8.25
N LEU A 52 -6.07 -13.12 -7.02
CA LEU A 52 -4.70 -13.35 -6.58
C LEU A 52 -4.50 -14.80 -6.16
N PRO A 53 -3.30 -15.37 -6.38
CA PRO A 53 -2.99 -16.69 -5.88
C PRO A 53 -3.06 -16.69 -4.35
N LYS A 54 -3.42 -17.82 -3.74
CA LYS A 54 -3.46 -17.95 -2.28
C LYS A 54 -2.05 -18.21 -1.72
N GLY A 55 -1.82 -17.80 -0.47
CA GLY A 55 -0.57 -18.08 0.25
C GLY A 55 0.63 -17.23 -0.16
N TYR A 56 0.39 -16.09 -0.83
CA TYR A 56 1.46 -15.12 -1.09
C TYR A 56 1.83 -14.38 0.19
N LEU A 57 3.09 -13.94 0.25
CA LEU A 57 3.63 -13.16 1.37
C LEU A 57 3.20 -11.70 1.26
N ILE A 58 2.79 -11.15 2.39
CA ILE A 58 2.52 -9.74 2.57
C ILE A 58 3.74 -9.13 3.27
N ASP A 59 4.47 -8.29 2.53
CA ASP A 59 5.67 -7.62 3.00
C ASP A 59 5.43 -6.11 3.13
N PHE A 60 5.05 -5.70 4.34
CA PHE A 60 4.88 -4.28 4.67
C PHE A 60 6.20 -3.57 4.92
N PHE A 61 7.29 -4.31 5.16
CA PHE A 61 8.57 -3.77 5.59
C PHE A 61 9.73 -4.42 4.85
N PRO A 62 9.87 -4.17 3.53
CA PRO A 62 10.92 -4.77 2.73
C PRO A 62 12.31 -4.50 3.29
N ASP A 63 13.18 -5.52 3.30
CA ASP A 63 14.52 -5.44 3.92
C ASP A 63 15.37 -4.27 3.40
N PHE A 64 15.26 -3.92 2.12
CA PHE A 64 16.01 -2.80 1.53
C PHE A 64 15.57 -1.42 2.06
N LEU A 65 14.42 -1.34 2.73
CA LEU A 65 13.91 -0.14 3.40
C LEU A 65 14.18 -0.13 4.91
N LYS A 66 14.89 -1.14 5.44
CA LYS A 66 15.15 -1.28 6.89
C LYS A 66 15.88 -0.07 7.49
N GLU A 67 16.82 0.53 6.76
CA GLU A 67 17.56 1.72 7.22
C GLU A 67 16.65 2.94 7.40
N TYR A 68 15.50 2.95 6.72
CA TYR A 68 14.49 3.99 6.85
C TYR A 68 13.45 3.65 7.92
N SER A 69 13.55 2.56 8.67
CA SER A 69 12.51 2.21 9.64
C SER A 69 12.56 3.09 10.89
N PHE A 70 13.76 3.54 11.30
CA PHE A 70 14.03 4.30 12.53
C PHE A 70 13.42 3.69 13.81
N ARG A 71 13.05 2.41 13.75
CA ARG A 71 12.50 1.60 14.82
C ARG A 71 12.79 0.14 14.53
N GLU A 72 12.83 -0.67 15.57
CA GLU A 72 12.89 -2.12 15.41
C GLU A 72 11.50 -2.64 15.08
N ILE A 73 11.37 -3.23 13.89
CA ILE A 73 10.14 -3.86 13.41
C ILE A 73 10.30 -5.36 13.58
N ASN A 74 9.45 -5.93 14.42
CA ASN A 74 9.45 -7.34 14.74
C ASN A 74 8.29 -8.04 14.05
N TYR A 75 8.46 -9.33 13.77
CA TYR A 75 7.41 -10.23 13.30
C TYR A 75 7.24 -11.35 14.31
N GLY A 76 6.00 -11.63 14.71
CA GLY A 76 5.75 -12.72 15.65
C GLY A 76 4.28 -12.93 15.97
N TYR A 77 3.99 -14.10 16.55
CA TYR A 77 2.67 -14.43 17.05
C TYR A 77 2.46 -13.80 18.42
N LEU A 78 1.39 -13.03 18.58
CA LEU A 78 1.06 -12.32 19.81
C LEU A 78 -0.36 -12.67 20.26
N GLU A 79 -0.51 -13.00 21.55
CA GLU A 79 -1.82 -13.21 22.20
C GLU A 79 -2.15 -12.12 23.22
N LYS A 80 -1.13 -11.38 23.68
CA LYS A 80 -1.23 -10.30 24.66
C LYS A 80 -0.11 -9.29 24.45
N ILE A 81 -0.27 -8.10 25.00
CA ILE A 81 0.71 -7.02 25.01
C ILE A 81 0.95 -6.51 26.43
N GLU A 82 2.22 -6.33 26.77
CA GLU A 82 2.67 -5.93 28.13
C GLU A 82 3.13 -4.47 28.20
N LYS A 83 3.37 -3.87 27.03
CA LYS A 83 3.77 -2.46 26.84
C LYS A 83 3.00 -1.89 25.64
N PRO A 84 2.92 -0.55 25.48
CA PRO A 84 2.35 0.05 24.28
C PRO A 84 3.09 -0.42 23.03
N LEU A 85 2.36 -0.90 22.02
CA LEU A 85 2.93 -1.35 20.74
C LEU A 85 2.07 -0.89 19.57
N PHE A 86 2.70 -0.46 18.49
CA PHE A 86 2.03 -0.41 17.19
C PHE A 86 1.89 -1.84 16.67
N LEU A 87 0.68 -2.25 16.30
CA LEU A 87 0.39 -3.57 15.75
C LEU A 87 -0.24 -3.47 14.37
N LYS A 88 0.28 -4.27 13.43
CA LYS A 88 -0.30 -4.50 12.11
C LYS A 88 -0.37 -6.00 11.84
N LYS A 89 -1.54 -6.52 11.49
CA LYS A 89 -1.71 -7.94 11.16
C LYS A 89 -0.86 -8.29 9.94
N ALA A 90 -0.16 -9.43 9.99
CA ALA A 90 0.75 -9.82 8.94
C ALA A 90 0.07 -10.55 7.76
N ASN A 91 -1.18 -10.98 7.92
CA ASN A 91 -1.90 -11.86 7.00
C ASN A 91 -3.02 -11.17 6.20
N CYS A 92 -3.20 -9.85 6.33
CA CYS A 92 -4.19 -9.11 5.55
C CYS A 92 -3.76 -7.67 5.29
N TRP A 93 -4.05 -7.17 4.08
CA TRP A 93 -3.79 -5.77 3.71
C TRP A 93 -4.70 -4.78 4.43
N LYS A 94 -5.96 -5.17 4.56
CA LYS A 94 -6.99 -4.42 5.27
C LYS A 94 -7.49 -5.31 6.39
N SER A 95 -7.30 -4.86 7.61
CA SER A 95 -7.84 -5.55 8.77
C SER A 95 -9.04 -4.79 9.32
N ASP A 96 -10.11 -5.50 9.67
CA ASP A 96 -11.17 -4.98 10.56
C ASP A 96 -10.62 -4.63 11.96
N PHE A 97 -9.40 -5.10 12.24
CA PHE A 97 -8.53 -4.63 13.31
C PHE A 97 -7.84 -3.34 12.84
N GLU A 98 -8.03 -2.22 13.51
CA GLU A 98 -7.32 -1.00 13.12
C GLU A 98 -5.81 -1.20 13.36
N SER A 99 -4.98 -1.06 12.33
CA SER A 99 -3.54 -0.95 12.53
C SER A 99 -3.29 0.31 13.36
N LYS A 100 -2.91 0.15 14.62
CA LYS A 100 -2.79 1.24 15.57
C LYS A 100 -1.88 0.89 16.74
N VAL A 101 -1.68 1.88 17.61
CA VAL A 101 -1.05 1.69 18.91
C VAL A 101 -2.06 1.08 19.88
N TYR A 102 -1.69 -0.04 20.49
CA TYR A 102 -2.44 -0.70 21.55
C TYR A 102 -1.70 -0.51 22.87
N ASN A 103 -2.42 -0.18 23.93
CA ASN A 103 -1.87 -0.07 25.29
C ASN A 103 -1.82 -1.41 26.02
N PRO A 104 -1.02 -1.54 27.09
CA PRO A 104 -0.97 -2.75 27.90
C PRO A 104 -2.36 -3.22 28.33
N ASN A 105 -2.60 -4.52 28.23
CA ASN A 105 -3.87 -5.17 28.58
C ASN A 105 -5.08 -4.84 27.70
N GLU A 106 -4.90 -4.11 26.59
CA GLU A 106 -5.93 -4.08 25.55
C GLU A 106 -6.08 -5.47 24.92
N ASN A 107 -7.33 -5.86 24.63
CA ASN A 107 -7.60 -7.14 24.00
C ASN A 107 -7.16 -7.11 22.54
N ILE A 108 -6.26 -8.02 22.18
CA ILE A 108 -5.87 -8.27 20.80
C ILE A 108 -6.38 -9.65 20.37
N THR A 109 -6.61 -9.83 19.07
CA THR A 109 -6.90 -11.17 18.53
C THR A 109 -5.59 -11.95 18.44
N PRO A 110 -5.48 -13.17 18.98
CA PRO A 110 -4.29 -14.01 18.78
C PRO A 110 -4.00 -14.24 17.29
N ASP A 111 -2.86 -13.78 16.78
CA ASP A 111 -2.46 -13.88 15.36
C ASP A 111 -0.97 -13.53 15.18
N PHE A 112 -0.47 -13.62 13.95
CA PHE A 112 0.83 -13.07 13.54
C PHE A 112 0.73 -11.58 13.23
N TYR A 113 1.64 -10.82 13.82
CA TYR A 113 1.72 -9.37 13.69
C TYR A 113 3.11 -8.93 13.27
N TYR A 114 3.15 -7.85 12.49
CA TYR A 114 4.25 -6.91 12.54
C TYR A 114 4.02 -5.96 13.71
N TYR A 115 5.05 -5.71 14.52
CA TYR A 115 4.95 -4.84 15.68
C TYR A 115 6.23 -4.05 15.95
N SER A 116 6.05 -2.86 16.50
CA SER A 116 7.16 -1.99 16.91
C SER A 116 6.76 -1.14 18.11
N GLU A 117 7.74 -0.47 18.71
CA GLU A 117 7.44 0.68 19.55
C GLU A 117 6.62 1.72 18.77
N PRO A 118 5.70 2.44 19.42
CA PRO A 118 4.98 3.54 18.80
C PRO A 118 5.94 4.62 18.28
N VAL A 119 5.66 5.12 17.09
CA VAL A 119 6.38 6.25 16.48
C VAL A 119 5.37 7.30 16.07
N GLU A 120 5.70 8.56 16.34
CA GLU A 120 4.90 9.71 15.95
C GLU A 120 5.41 10.29 14.63
N PHE A 121 4.50 10.44 13.67
CA PHE A 121 4.75 11.09 12.39
C PHE A 121 4.00 12.42 12.35
N LYS A 122 4.70 13.50 12.02
CA LYS A 122 4.10 14.84 11.89
C LYS A 122 3.42 15.05 10.55
N GLN A 123 3.96 14.40 9.54
CA GLN A 123 3.53 14.44 8.15
C GLN A 123 3.74 13.06 7.55
N GLU A 124 2.86 12.64 6.66
CA GLU A 124 2.84 11.35 6.01
C GLU A 124 2.52 11.55 4.52
N TRP A 125 3.32 10.93 3.65
CA TRP A 125 3.12 10.93 2.21
C TRP A 125 3.13 9.50 1.69
N ARG A 126 2.32 9.27 0.66
CA ARG A 126 2.33 8.03 -0.11
C ARG A 126 3.07 8.23 -1.40
N TYR A 127 4.04 7.36 -1.68
CA TYR A 127 4.81 7.32 -2.91
C TYR A 127 4.36 6.13 -3.74
N TYR A 128 4.19 6.33 -5.04
CA TYR A 128 3.78 5.30 -5.99
C TYR A 128 4.99 4.88 -6.80
N ILE A 129 5.47 3.67 -6.57
CA ILE A 129 6.67 3.14 -7.22
C ILE A 129 6.29 2.11 -8.27
N SER A 130 6.90 2.22 -9.45
CA SER A 130 6.89 1.17 -10.46
C SER A 130 8.27 1.00 -11.07
N GLU A 131 8.67 -0.26 -11.23
CA GLU A 131 9.99 -0.63 -11.74
C GLU A 131 11.15 0.11 -11.03
N GLY A 132 11.04 0.25 -9.70
CA GLY A 132 12.02 0.98 -8.88
C GLY A 132 12.00 2.52 -9.03
N CYS A 133 11.09 3.08 -9.82
CA CYS A 133 10.97 4.52 -10.03
C CYS A 133 9.78 5.10 -9.27
N VAL A 134 9.97 6.22 -8.58
CA VAL A 134 8.86 7.01 -8.02
C VAL A 134 8.12 7.68 -9.18
N ILE A 135 6.88 7.26 -9.42
CA ILE A 135 6.01 7.76 -10.48
C ILE A 135 5.21 8.97 -10.02
N SER A 136 4.76 8.95 -8.77
CA SER A 136 3.99 10.02 -8.16
C SER A 136 4.12 9.96 -6.65
N SER A 137 3.71 11.03 -5.99
CA SER A 137 3.53 11.07 -4.54
C SER A 137 2.29 11.89 -4.20
N GLY A 138 1.75 11.73 -2.99
CA GLY A 138 0.66 12.56 -2.49
C GLY A 138 0.69 12.67 -0.97
N TRP A 139 0.22 13.79 -0.45
CA TRP A 139 0.00 13.95 0.99
C TRP A 139 -1.08 12.97 1.45
N TYR A 140 -0.79 12.27 2.55
CA TYR A 140 -1.68 11.27 3.12
C TYR A 140 -2.30 11.75 4.42
N LYS A 141 -1.49 12.32 5.31
CA LYS A 141 -1.91 12.79 6.64
C LYS A 141 -0.86 13.71 7.27
N GLY A 142 -1.27 14.61 8.15
CA GLY A 142 -0.38 15.38 9.01
C GLY A 142 -0.84 16.82 9.25
N GLU A 143 0.11 17.67 9.61
CA GLU A 143 -0.13 19.05 10.05
C GLU A 143 -0.38 20.04 8.90
N ASP A 144 0.27 19.86 7.73
CA ASP A 144 0.14 20.73 6.56
C ASP A 144 -0.06 19.92 5.28
N GLU A 145 -1.29 19.92 4.77
CA GLU A 145 -1.71 19.27 3.52
C GLU A 145 -1.05 19.85 2.26
N ASN A 146 -0.53 21.09 2.33
CA ASN A 146 0.13 21.74 1.20
C ASN A 146 1.63 21.44 1.12
N GLU A 147 2.19 20.77 2.12
CA GLU A 147 3.60 20.43 2.13
C GLU A 147 3.88 19.34 1.07
N GLN A 148 4.74 19.68 0.12
CA GLN A 148 5.15 18.75 -0.93
C GLN A 148 5.87 17.54 -0.34
N ALA A 149 5.62 16.37 -0.95
CA ALA A 149 6.33 15.16 -0.62
C ALA A 149 7.84 15.36 -0.83
N PRO A 150 8.67 15.08 0.19
CA PRO A 150 10.12 15.14 0.05
C PRO A 150 10.64 14.19 -1.03
N ASN A 151 11.72 14.58 -1.70
CA ASN A 151 12.41 13.67 -2.59
C ASN A 151 13.03 12.50 -1.80
N LEU A 152 12.65 11.27 -2.14
CA LEU A 152 13.28 10.07 -1.59
C LEU A 152 14.58 9.79 -2.34
N ILE A 153 15.69 9.70 -1.60
CA ILE A 153 17.00 9.29 -2.13
C ILE A 153 17.21 7.82 -1.77
N ILE A 154 16.44 6.95 -2.42
CA ILE A 154 16.41 5.51 -2.16
C ILE A 154 16.66 4.78 -3.48
N ASP A 155 17.58 3.82 -3.46
CA ASP A 155 17.79 2.90 -4.58
C ASP A 155 16.76 1.76 -4.51
N PHE A 156 15.55 2.03 -4.99
CA PHE A 156 14.51 1.00 -5.04
C PHE A 156 14.90 -0.08 -6.06
N PRO A 157 14.74 -1.37 -5.74
CA PRO A 157 14.99 -2.44 -6.70
C PRO A 157 14.20 -2.23 -7.99
N SER A 158 14.81 -2.47 -9.15
CA SER A 158 14.20 -2.24 -10.47
C SER A 158 12.94 -3.07 -10.72
N ASP A 159 12.69 -4.10 -9.91
CA ASP A 159 11.52 -4.97 -9.96
C ASP A 159 10.49 -4.64 -8.87
N PHE A 160 10.75 -3.63 -8.05
CA PHE A 160 9.88 -3.19 -6.97
C PHE A 160 8.70 -2.35 -7.49
N ASN A 161 7.50 -2.74 -7.08
CA ASN A 161 6.23 -2.15 -7.50
C ASN A 161 5.29 -2.11 -6.29
N ALA A 162 5.04 -0.92 -5.77
CA ALA A 162 4.29 -0.74 -4.52
C ALA A 162 3.81 0.69 -4.37
N ALA A 163 2.86 0.89 -3.46
CA ALA A 163 2.68 2.17 -2.82
C ALA A 163 3.40 2.14 -1.47
N VAL A 164 4.28 3.10 -1.19
CA VAL A 164 5.05 3.13 0.06
C VAL A 164 4.75 4.42 0.81
N ASP A 165 4.42 4.28 2.09
CA ASP A 165 4.11 5.39 2.97
C ASP A 165 5.37 5.75 3.76
N PHE A 166 5.75 7.02 3.71
CA PHE A 166 6.81 7.58 4.53
C PHE A 166 6.26 8.73 5.37
N GLY A 167 6.74 8.83 6.60
CA GLY A 167 6.41 9.93 7.48
C GLY A 167 7.64 10.66 7.98
N ARG A 168 7.48 11.93 8.31
CA ARG A 168 8.51 12.74 8.95
C ARG A 168 8.42 12.60 10.46
N LEU A 169 9.54 12.21 11.07
CA LEU A 169 9.69 12.14 12.52
C LEU A 169 9.80 13.53 13.13
N SER A 170 9.63 13.60 14.45
CA SER A 170 9.81 14.85 15.21
C SER A 170 11.21 15.45 15.09
N THR A 171 12.20 14.59 14.83
CA THR A 171 13.63 14.91 14.60
C THR A 171 13.93 15.36 13.16
N GLY A 172 12.99 15.17 12.22
CA GLY A 172 13.07 15.66 10.84
C GLY A 172 13.41 14.59 9.80
N GLU A 173 13.88 13.41 10.21
CA GLU A 173 14.16 12.28 9.32
C GLU A 173 12.87 11.72 8.71
N LEU A 174 13.01 11.15 7.51
CA LEU A 174 11.93 10.41 6.85
C LEU A 174 12.05 8.93 7.20
N ALA A 175 10.95 8.37 7.69
CA ALA A 175 10.89 6.99 8.09
C ALA A 175 9.75 6.25 7.38
N ILE A 176 9.98 5.00 6.99
CA ILE A 176 8.96 4.15 6.39
C ILE A 176 7.86 3.87 7.42
N ILE A 177 6.62 4.10 7.02
CA ILE A 177 5.43 3.72 7.77
C ILE A 177 5.05 2.30 7.40
N GLU A 178 4.89 2.03 6.10
CA GLU A 178 4.55 0.71 5.54
C GLU A 178 4.61 0.70 4.00
N SER A 179 4.69 -0.48 3.42
CA SER A 179 4.61 -0.74 1.97
C SER A 179 3.35 -1.55 1.64
N HIS A 180 2.64 -1.15 0.58
CA HIS A 180 1.43 -1.79 0.10
C HIS A 180 1.61 -2.32 -1.32
N ALA A 181 1.01 -3.48 -1.61
CA ALA A 181 0.86 -3.92 -2.99
C ALA A 181 0.03 -2.89 -3.80
N PRO A 182 0.21 -2.81 -5.13
CA PRO A 182 -0.40 -1.76 -5.95
C PRO A 182 -1.94 -1.69 -5.91
N PHE A 183 -2.60 -2.81 -5.59
CA PHE A 183 -4.06 -2.88 -5.46
C PHE A 183 -4.56 -2.54 -4.05
N ALA A 184 -3.67 -2.48 -3.06
CA ALA A 184 -3.99 -2.38 -1.64
C ALA A 184 -3.79 -0.95 -1.09
N CYS A 185 -4.03 0.07 -1.92
CA CYS A 185 -3.84 1.46 -1.54
C CYS A 185 -4.85 2.39 -2.23
N GLY A 186 -5.09 3.56 -1.65
CA GLY A 186 -5.82 4.66 -2.30
C GLY A 186 -4.92 5.54 -3.17
N TRP A 187 -5.52 6.39 -4.00
CA TRP A 187 -4.85 7.37 -4.86
C TRP A 187 -4.83 8.80 -4.27
N TYR A 188 -3.63 9.33 -4.05
CA TYR A 188 -3.37 10.66 -3.51
C TYR A 188 -2.54 11.55 -4.46
N GLY A 189 -2.07 11.01 -5.58
CA GLY A 189 -1.33 11.79 -6.58
C GLY A 189 -2.20 12.74 -7.40
N ASP A 190 -1.54 13.53 -8.25
CA ASP A 190 -2.14 14.72 -8.85
C ASP A 190 -3.07 14.40 -10.02
N THR A 191 -2.73 13.42 -10.86
CA THR A 191 -3.47 13.16 -12.10
C THR A 191 -4.10 11.77 -12.18
N HIS A 192 -5.26 11.70 -12.84
CA HIS A 192 -5.90 10.43 -13.16
C HIS A 192 -5.06 9.54 -14.10
N PHE A 193 -4.29 10.19 -14.98
CA PHE A 193 -3.47 9.49 -15.96
C PHE A 193 -2.30 8.76 -15.28
N GLU A 194 -1.61 9.42 -14.34
CA GLU A 194 -0.54 8.80 -13.57
C GLU A 194 -1.02 7.58 -12.78
N TYR A 195 -2.18 7.68 -12.13
CA TYR A 195 -2.76 6.52 -11.44
C TYR A 195 -2.99 5.34 -12.39
N ALA A 196 -3.61 5.60 -13.55
CA ALA A 196 -3.93 4.55 -14.50
C ALA A 196 -2.68 3.91 -15.12
N MET A 197 -1.68 4.74 -15.43
CA MET A 197 -0.37 4.28 -15.91
C MET A 197 0.34 3.45 -14.84
N TRP A 198 0.45 3.97 -13.62
CA TRP A 198 1.05 3.27 -12.49
C TRP A 198 0.36 1.94 -12.23
N GLN A 199 -0.98 1.87 -12.27
CA GLN A 199 -1.67 0.60 -12.09
C GLN A 199 -1.40 -0.41 -13.20
N VAL A 200 -1.17 0.02 -14.45
CA VAL A 200 -0.75 -0.88 -15.52
C VAL A 200 0.62 -1.47 -15.25
N GLU A 201 1.59 -0.64 -14.89
CA GLU A 201 2.98 -1.05 -14.71
C GLU A 201 3.13 -1.87 -13.42
N ALA A 202 2.64 -1.32 -12.31
CA ALA A 202 2.80 -1.89 -10.98
C ALA A 202 2.03 -3.21 -10.80
N TRP A 203 0.82 -3.35 -11.36
CA TRP A 203 0.09 -4.63 -11.30
C TRP A 203 0.85 -5.76 -12.02
N ASN A 204 1.37 -5.48 -13.22
CA ASN A 204 2.12 -6.46 -14.00
C ASN A 204 3.44 -6.82 -13.31
N GLY A 205 4.12 -5.84 -12.72
CA GLY A 205 5.33 -6.06 -11.93
C GLY A 205 5.05 -6.89 -10.68
N PHE A 206 4.01 -6.53 -9.92
CA PHE A 206 3.59 -7.25 -8.71
C PHE A 206 3.30 -8.74 -9.00
N LEU A 207 2.51 -9.05 -10.03
CA LEU A 207 2.20 -10.44 -10.36
C LEU A 207 3.44 -11.28 -10.74
N LYS A 208 4.45 -10.66 -11.36
CA LYS A 208 5.70 -11.34 -11.72
C LYS A 208 6.58 -11.65 -10.51
N ASN A 209 6.52 -10.79 -9.49
CA ASN A 209 7.42 -10.82 -8.35
C ASN A 209 6.73 -11.28 -7.05
N ILE A 210 5.51 -11.82 -7.17
CA ILE A 210 4.78 -12.32 -6.01
C ILE A 210 5.57 -13.44 -5.34
N ARG A 211 5.76 -13.32 -4.03
CA ARG A 211 6.49 -14.30 -3.21
C ARG A 211 5.50 -15.16 -2.46
N PHE A 212 5.87 -16.42 -2.20
CA PHE A 212 5.05 -17.39 -1.46
C PHE A 212 5.75 -17.79 -0.16
N ALA A 213 4.95 -18.09 0.87
CA ALA A 213 5.41 -18.55 2.17
C ALA A 213 5.91 -19.99 2.14
#